data_AF-Q74BV8-F1
#
_entry.id   AF-Q74BV8-F1
#
_cell.length_a   1.000
_cell.length_b   1.000
_cell.length_c   1.000
_cell.angle_alpha   90.00
_cell.angle_beta   90.00
_cell.angle_gamma   90.00
#
_symmetry.space_group_name_H-M   'P 1'
#
loop_
_entity.id
_entity.type
_entity.pdbx_description
1 polymer ?
#
loop_
_entity_poly.entity_id
_entity_poly.type
_entity_poly.pdbx_seq_one_letter_code
_entity_poly.pdbx_strand_id
1 'polypeptide(L)'
;MIHRMIVPLMLVAVLVAGTAGGATRPAKQKQIAAAAATKAPEPVPVNILSIIPAQGEPNTTVTLSGSGFASGTTAYLGNTEIPARLVGTDVLSFEIPRLQPGLYALFVKRGDGITSRTYNFSVLPPKPVVESLYPETVDVCSPSGERLVTITGRNFQAESRVLFNGAAVRSSFGSPQALSFIVPPVQAGLHQIQVKNAEETVTTPVTLVVRGTPEVFSVVRGESSVNYYNLVIEGRNFQPGATLSIEESGLQLGLNAGGGKRIRAGATGERDMLIYVDCSKLVYQRYPVDPTDKDLRLQVINPGGETSSVVQVSAP
;
A
#
# COMPACT_ATOMS: atom_id res chain seq x y z
N MET A 1 47.13 -46.27 64.38
CA MET A 1 47.53 -46.28 62.95
C MET A 1 47.17 -44.92 62.39
N ILE A 2 48.05 -43.99 62.04
CA ILE A 2 49.41 -44.06 61.47
C ILE A 2 50.31 -43.02 62.16
N HIS A 3 51.53 -43.45 62.40
CA HIS A 3 52.70 -42.72 62.89
C HIS A 3 53.43 -42.00 61.73
N ARG A 4 54.35 -41.08 62.13
CA ARG A 4 55.45 -40.42 61.38
C ARG A 4 55.16 -38.96 61.02
N MET A 5 55.56 -37.96 61.83
CA MET A 5 56.93 -37.50 62.15
C MET A 5 57.82 -37.32 60.92
N ILE A 6 58.18 -36.05 60.62
CA ILE A 6 59.56 -35.55 60.51
C ILE A 6 59.54 -34.05 60.84
N VAL A 7 60.30 -33.72 61.89
CA VAL A 7 60.87 -32.44 62.36
C VAL A 7 62.35 -32.51 61.87
N PRO A 8 63.15 -31.45 61.61
CA PRO A 8 63.37 -30.24 62.42
C PRO A 8 63.66 -28.96 61.58
N LEU A 9 63.84 -27.76 62.13
CA LEU A 9 65.12 -27.30 62.66
C LEU A 9 64.94 -26.02 63.49
N MET A 10 65.39 -26.12 64.75
CA MET A 10 65.61 -25.01 65.67
C MET A 10 66.65 -24.03 65.13
N LEU A 11 66.48 -22.75 65.45
CA LEU A 11 67.58 -22.01 66.06
C LEU A 11 67.05 -21.16 67.22
N VAL A 12 67.62 -21.44 68.39
CA VAL A 12 67.42 -20.77 69.67
C VAL A 12 68.46 -19.64 69.77
N ALA A 13 68.06 -18.47 70.25
CA ALA A 13 68.94 -17.57 70.96
C ALA A 13 68.17 -16.92 72.12
N VAL A 14 68.48 -17.38 73.31
CA VAL A 14 68.11 -16.83 74.61
C VAL A 14 69.20 -15.85 75.05
N LEU A 15 68.83 -14.72 75.64
CA LEU A 15 69.42 -14.07 76.83
C LEU A 15 68.78 -12.68 76.98
N VAL A 16 68.58 -12.03 78.13
CA VAL A 16 68.21 -12.32 79.53
C VAL A 16 68.29 -10.96 80.25
N ALA A 17 67.37 -10.72 81.19
CA ALA A 17 67.43 -9.81 82.34
C ALA A 17 67.41 -8.27 82.14
N GLY A 18 66.56 -7.63 82.96
CA GLY A 18 66.64 -6.21 83.26
C GLY A 18 65.38 -5.68 83.95
N THR A 19 65.37 -5.70 85.29
CA THR A 19 64.29 -5.29 86.20
C THR A 19 64.07 -3.77 86.30
N ALA A 20 62.88 -3.39 86.81
CA ALA A 20 62.44 -2.13 87.44
C ALA A 20 61.28 -1.49 86.65
N GLY A 21 60.08 -1.31 87.17
CA GLY A 21 59.75 -0.66 88.45
C GLY A 21 59.42 0.80 88.16
N GLY A 22 58.16 1.12 87.88
CA GLY A 22 57.72 2.51 87.63
C GLY A 22 56.31 2.59 87.06
N ALA A 23 55.33 2.84 87.92
CA ALA A 23 53.95 3.05 87.53
C ALA A 23 53.74 4.44 86.91
N THR A 24 53.26 4.50 85.67
CA THR A 24 52.52 5.65 85.13
C THR A 24 51.42 5.17 84.19
N ARG A 25 50.19 5.55 84.52
CA ARG A 25 48.94 5.33 83.74
C ARG A 25 49.13 5.65 82.24
N PRO A 26 48.74 4.78 81.30
CA PRO A 26 48.55 5.21 79.93
C PRO A 26 47.11 5.74 79.76
N ALA A 27 47.04 7.00 79.37
CA ALA A 27 45.82 7.66 78.91
C ALA A 27 45.22 6.90 77.72
N LYS A 28 43.89 6.75 77.72
CA LYS A 28 43.11 6.32 76.56
C LYS A 28 43.34 7.32 75.42
N GLN A 29 44.25 7.00 74.51
CA GLN A 29 44.42 7.73 73.27
C GLN A 29 43.25 7.35 72.36
N LYS A 30 42.25 8.22 72.33
CA LYS A 30 41.08 8.11 71.45
C LYS A 30 41.58 8.31 70.02
N GLN A 31 41.83 7.20 69.32
CA GLN A 31 42.06 7.19 67.88
C GLN A 31 40.78 7.67 67.21
N ILE A 32 40.74 8.96 66.82
CA ILE A 32 39.69 9.47 65.96
C ILE A 32 40.09 9.05 64.55
N ALA A 33 39.68 7.84 64.16
CA ALA A 33 39.61 7.48 62.76
C ALA A 33 38.48 8.30 62.14
N ALA A 34 38.82 9.38 61.45
CA ALA A 34 37.90 10.08 60.58
C ALA A 34 37.55 9.14 59.41
N ALA A 35 36.49 8.35 59.58
CA ALA A 35 35.84 7.67 58.48
C ALA A 35 35.22 8.74 57.58
N ALA A 36 35.92 9.09 56.51
CA ALA A 36 35.35 9.84 55.41
C ALA A 36 34.26 8.96 54.80
N ALA A 37 33.01 9.19 55.18
CA ALA A 37 31.86 8.63 54.48
C ALA A 37 31.87 9.21 53.07
N THR A 38 32.33 8.43 52.09
CA THR A 38 32.08 8.73 50.68
C THR A 38 30.58 8.73 50.48
N LYS A 39 29.98 9.92 50.40
CA LYS A 39 28.58 10.13 50.03
C LYS A 39 28.33 9.31 48.76
N ALA A 40 27.36 8.39 48.80
CA ALA A 40 26.95 7.64 47.61
C ALA A 40 26.68 8.64 46.47
N PRO A 41 27.10 8.35 45.22
CA PRO A 41 26.84 9.25 44.10
C PRO A 41 25.35 9.56 44.03
N GLU A 42 25.00 10.85 43.94
CA GLU A 42 23.60 11.23 43.74
C GLU A 42 23.10 10.62 42.41
N PRO A 43 21.89 10.03 42.41
CA PRO A 43 21.39 9.37 41.21
C PRO A 43 21.21 10.40 40.08
N VAL A 44 21.94 10.19 38.97
CA VAL A 44 21.82 11.05 37.78
C VAL A 44 20.38 10.95 37.28
N PRO A 45 19.64 12.07 37.14
CA PRO A 45 18.26 12.03 36.66
C PRO A 45 18.21 11.66 35.17
N VAL A 46 17.12 11.00 34.75
CA VAL A 46 16.84 10.79 33.32
C VAL A 46 15.95 11.93 32.83
N ASN A 47 16.37 12.63 31.78
CA ASN A 47 15.59 13.72 31.20
C ASN A 47 15.46 13.57 29.69
N ILE A 48 14.27 13.83 29.15
CA ILE A 48 14.02 13.89 27.70
C ILE A 48 13.86 15.36 27.33
N LEU A 49 14.69 15.84 26.41
CA LEU A 49 14.68 17.21 25.89
C LEU A 49 13.86 17.31 24.61
N SER A 50 13.92 16.30 23.73
CA SER A 50 13.16 16.27 22.48
C SER A 50 12.72 14.87 22.09
N ILE A 51 11.58 14.80 21.39
CA ILE A 51 10.98 13.58 20.86
C ILE A 51 10.71 13.82 19.38
N ILE A 52 11.36 13.05 18.49
CA ILE A 52 11.26 13.25 17.04
C ILE A 52 10.99 11.90 16.35
N PRO A 53 9.84 11.74 15.68
CA PRO A 53 8.66 12.61 15.72
C PRO A 53 7.90 12.47 17.06
N ALA A 54 7.09 13.46 17.45
CA ALA A 54 6.23 13.41 18.66
C ALA A 54 4.95 12.56 18.48
N GLN A 55 4.72 12.05 17.27
CA GLN A 55 3.64 11.15 16.89
C GLN A 55 4.09 10.31 15.70
N GLY A 56 3.51 9.12 15.51
CA GLY A 56 3.87 8.28 14.37
C GLY A 56 3.03 7.03 14.21
N GLU A 57 3.12 6.43 13.02
CA GLU A 57 2.49 5.16 12.71
C GLU A 57 3.37 3.99 13.20
N PRO A 58 2.82 2.77 13.39
CA PRO A 58 3.62 1.59 13.70
C PRO A 58 4.80 1.40 12.74
N ASN A 59 5.93 0.94 13.30
CA ASN A 59 7.25 0.79 12.64
C ASN A 59 7.95 2.10 12.27
N THR A 60 7.45 3.26 12.73
CA THR A 60 8.22 4.51 12.65
C THR A 60 9.30 4.52 13.72
N THR A 61 10.52 4.88 13.35
CA THR A 61 11.61 5.11 14.33
C THR A 61 11.42 6.47 15.01
N VAL A 62 11.40 6.46 16.34
CA VAL A 62 11.37 7.64 17.20
C VAL A 62 12.73 7.83 17.85
N THR A 63 13.23 9.05 17.78
CA THR A 63 14.48 9.48 18.42
C THR A 63 14.15 10.37 19.62
N LEU A 64 14.72 10.02 20.77
CA LEU A 64 14.68 10.78 22.00
C LEU A 64 16.08 11.37 22.23
N SER A 65 16.16 12.69 22.38
CA SER A 65 17.41 13.35 22.81
C SER A 65 17.25 13.88 24.23
N GLY A 66 18.27 13.76 25.05
CA GLY A 66 18.15 13.98 26.49
C GLY A 66 19.43 13.78 27.28
N SER A 67 19.31 13.46 28.56
CA SER A 67 20.44 13.24 29.46
C SER A 67 20.18 12.10 30.42
N GLY A 68 21.25 11.47 30.91
CA GLY A 68 21.16 10.38 31.87
C GLY A 68 20.61 9.08 31.27
N PHE A 69 20.77 8.88 29.97
CA PHE A 69 20.54 7.58 29.35
C PHE A 69 21.74 6.66 29.62
N ALA A 70 21.49 5.36 29.69
CA ALA A 70 22.52 4.34 29.83
C ALA A 70 22.15 3.08 29.05
N SER A 71 23.12 2.16 28.90
CA SER A 71 22.83 0.83 28.35
C SER A 71 21.75 0.14 29.18
N GLY A 72 20.75 -0.44 28.52
CA GLY A 72 19.57 -1.01 29.18
C GLY A 72 18.50 0.01 29.58
N THR A 73 18.53 1.24 29.04
CA THR A 73 17.38 2.15 29.14
C THR A 73 16.29 1.70 28.17
N THR A 74 15.08 1.51 28.67
CA THR A 74 13.93 1.03 27.89
C THR A 74 12.88 2.13 27.78
N ALA A 75 12.21 2.22 26.63
CA ALA A 75 11.10 3.14 26.42
C ALA A 75 9.77 2.47 26.78
N TYR A 76 8.79 3.26 27.22
CA TYR A 76 7.45 2.79 27.54
C TYR A 76 6.42 3.69 26.85
N LEU A 77 5.43 3.08 26.21
CA LEU A 77 4.21 3.76 25.77
C LEU A 77 3.03 3.19 26.57
N GLY A 78 2.56 3.96 27.56
CA GLY A 78 1.61 3.47 28.56
C GLY A 78 2.22 2.32 29.36
N ASN A 79 1.61 1.14 29.27
CA ASN A 79 2.07 -0.08 29.93
C ASN A 79 2.92 -0.98 29.01
N THR A 80 3.12 -0.59 27.76
CA THR A 80 3.90 -1.38 26.79
C THR A 80 5.37 -1.02 26.89
N GLU A 81 6.19 -2.00 27.24
CA GLU A 81 7.65 -1.91 27.20
C GLU A 81 8.16 -2.03 25.76
N ILE A 82 9.04 -1.12 25.37
CA ILE A 82 9.58 -1.02 24.01
C ILE A 82 11.11 -1.02 24.09
N PRO A 83 11.77 -2.01 23.48
CA PRO A 83 13.22 -2.02 23.38
C PRO A 83 13.72 -0.72 22.73
N ALA A 84 14.58 -0.01 23.46
CA ALA A 84 15.23 1.19 22.96
C ALA A 84 16.73 0.92 22.78
N ARG A 85 17.27 1.44 21.68
CA ARG A 85 18.70 1.40 21.38
C ARG A 85 19.33 2.72 21.75
N LEU A 86 20.42 2.66 22.50
CA LEU A 86 21.26 3.82 22.77
C LEU A 86 22.18 4.06 21.56
N VAL A 87 22.05 5.21 20.91
CA VAL A 87 22.79 5.59 19.68
C VAL A 87 23.92 6.58 19.98
N GLY A 88 23.91 7.18 21.17
CA GLY A 88 24.95 8.04 21.74
C GLY A 88 24.78 8.11 23.27
N THR A 89 25.46 9.01 23.98
CA THR A 89 25.26 9.15 25.45
C THR A 89 23.96 9.88 25.81
N ASP A 90 23.38 10.59 24.85
CA ASP A 90 22.28 11.53 24.98
C ASP A 90 21.15 11.25 23.97
N VAL A 91 21.25 10.14 23.21
CA VAL A 91 20.27 9.78 22.18
C VAL A 91 19.81 8.32 22.32
N LEU A 92 18.51 8.13 22.48
CA LEU A 92 17.82 6.84 22.41
C LEU A 92 16.97 6.79 21.14
N SER A 93 16.90 5.63 20.51
CA SER A 93 15.98 5.36 19.41
C SER A 93 15.15 4.12 19.70
N PHE A 94 13.87 4.15 19.39
CA PHE A 94 13.00 2.97 19.42
C PHE A 94 12.06 2.97 18.22
N GLU A 95 11.49 1.82 17.89
CA GLU A 95 10.44 1.73 16.86
C GLU A 95 9.07 1.62 17.53
N ILE A 96 8.09 2.35 16.99
CA ILE A 96 6.71 2.28 17.49
C ILE A 96 6.15 0.88 17.21
N PRO A 97 5.77 0.07 18.22
CA PRO A 97 5.18 -1.24 17.97
C PRO A 97 3.77 -1.11 17.37
N ARG A 98 3.20 -2.22 16.88
CA ARG A 98 1.80 -2.25 16.46
C ARG A 98 0.86 -2.12 17.67
N LEU A 99 0.52 -0.88 18.00
CA LEU A 99 -0.47 -0.52 19.01
C LEU A 99 -1.75 0.01 18.36
N GLN A 100 -2.84 0.03 19.13
CA GLN A 100 -4.04 0.74 18.74
C GLN A 100 -3.74 2.24 18.59
N PRO A 101 -4.37 2.95 17.65
CA PRO A 101 -4.21 4.39 17.53
C PRO A 101 -4.72 5.08 18.79
N GLY A 102 -4.03 6.13 19.24
CA GLY A 102 -4.43 6.86 20.44
C GLY A 102 -3.31 7.66 21.08
N LEU A 103 -3.63 8.27 22.23
CA LEU A 103 -2.69 9.03 23.04
C LEU A 103 -2.10 8.15 24.14
N TYR A 104 -0.78 8.07 24.21
CA TYR A 104 -0.04 7.26 25.16
C TYR A 104 0.89 8.12 26.01
N ALA A 105 1.11 7.67 27.25
CA ALA A 105 2.13 8.20 28.14
C ALA A 105 3.51 7.64 27.72
N LEU A 106 4.38 8.47 27.16
CA LEU A 106 5.76 8.15 26.85
C LEU A 106 6.68 8.50 28.01
N PHE A 107 7.46 7.53 28.48
CA PHE A 107 8.57 7.75 29.40
C PHE A 107 9.66 6.70 29.14
N VAL A 108 10.86 6.93 29.68
CA VAL A 108 11.93 5.94 29.66
C VAL A 108 12.28 5.51 31.08
N LYS A 109 12.75 4.26 31.22
CA LYS A 109 13.24 3.71 32.48
C LYS A 109 14.64 3.16 32.28
N ARG A 110 15.59 3.62 33.07
CA ARG A 110 16.96 3.09 33.10
C ARG A 110 17.00 1.81 33.92
N GLY A 111 17.97 0.92 33.66
CA GLY A 111 18.13 -0.36 34.37
C GLY A 111 18.31 -0.28 35.89
N ASP A 112 18.69 0.89 36.44
CA ASP A 112 18.73 1.17 37.88
C ASP A 112 17.34 1.53 38.48
N GLY A 113 16.30 1.56 37.64
CA GLY A 113 14.92 1.85 38.03
C GLY A 113 14.51 3.31 37.90
N ILE A 114 15.43 4.22 37.57
CA ILE A 114 15.13 5.66 37.45
C ILE A 114 14.32 5.91 36.17
N THR A 115 13.19 6.60 36.32
CA THR A 115 12.31 6.97 35.21
C THR A 115 12.42 8.44 34.85
N SER A 116 12.20 8.77 33.57
CA SER A 116 12.00 10.16 33.14
C SER A 116 10.64 10.70 33.58
N ARG A 117 10.39 11.98 33.29
CA ARG A 117 9.02 12.51 33.22
C ARG A 117 8.22 11.80 32.12
N THR A 118 6.90 11.91 32.23
CA THR A 118 5.96 11.42 31.23
C THR A 118 5.64 12.52 30.21
N TYR A 119 5.59 12.14 28.94
CA TYR A 119 5.23 12.99 27.81
C TYR A 119 4.04 12.37 27.10
N ASN A 120 3.19 13.21 26.50
CA ASN A 120 2.13 12.72 25.64
C ASN A 120 2.71 12.33 24.29
N PHE A 121 2.39 11.14 23.80
CA PHE A 121 2.83 10.65 22.50
C PHE A 121 1.64 10.07 21.74
N SER A 122 1.41 10.52 20.51
CA SER A 122 0.27 10.05 19.72
C SER A 122 0.70 8.94 18.76
N VAL A 123 0.10 7.76 18.91
CA VAL A 123 0.20 6.68 17.94
C VAL A 123 -0.90 6.89 16.89
N LEU A 124 -0.48 7.06 15.64
CA LEU A 124 -1.38 7.31 14.53
C LEU A 124 -1.90 6.00 13.91
N PRO A 125 -3.10 6.01 13.31
CA PRO A 125 -3.60 4.86 12.56
C PRO A 125 -2.69 4.53 11.38
N PRO A 126 -2.37 3.24 11.14
CA PRO A 126 -1.56 2.85 10.01
C PRO A 126 -2.30 3.18 8.71
N LYS A 127 -1.63 3.85 7.78
CA LYS A 127 -2.26 4.18 6.50
C LYS A 127 -2.54 2.90 5.69
N PRO A 128 -3.71 2.83 5.02
CA PRO A 128 -3.94 1.79 4.04
C PRO A 128 -2.95 1.95 2.89
N VAL A 129 -2.59 0.85 2.24
CA VAL A 129 -1.79 0.87 1.02
C VAL A 129 -2.38 -0.12 0.03
N VAL A 130 -2.56 0.33 -1.22
CA VAL A 130 -2.87 -0.53 -2.36
C VAL A 130 -1.55 -0.94 -3.00
N GLU A 131 -1.37 -2.24 -3.24
CA GLU A 131 -0.20 -2.81 -3.90
C GLU A 131 -0.52 -3.19 -5.35
N SER A 132 -1.71 -3.74 -5.60
CA SER A 132 -2.15 -4.10 -6.95
C SER A 132 -3.67 -4.14 -7.10
N LEU A 133 -4.11 -4.11 -8.36
CA LEU A 133 -5.49 -4.35 -8.79
C LEU A 133 -5.52 -5.59 -9.67
N TYR A 134 -6.57 -6.40 -9.56
CA TYR A 134 -6.79 -7.52 -10.47
C TYR A 134 -8.27 -7.67 -10.80
N PRO A 135 -8.67 -7.57 -12.08
CA PRO A 135 -7.83 -7.15 -13.22
C PRO A 135 -7.47 -5.65 -13.14
N GLU A 136 -6.34 -5.26 -13.74
CA GLU A 136 -5.94 -3.84 -13.88
C GLU A 136 -6.67 -3.12 -15.02
N THR A 137 -7.29 -3.88 -15.92
CA THR A 137 -8.08 -3.38 -17.04
C THR A 137 -9.41 -4.10 -17.11
N VAL A 138 -10.49 -3.34 -17.32
CA VAL A 138 -11.83 -3.87 -17.61
C VAL A 138 -12.36 -3.20 -18.88
N ASP A 139 -13.23 -3.86 -19.64
CA ASP A 139 -13.86 -3.21 -20.79
C ASP A 139 -15.10 -2.41 -20.38
N VAL A 140 -15.42 -1.35 -21.13
CA VAL A 140 -16.67 -0.59 -20.94
C VAL A 140 -17.90 -1.49 -21.03
N CYS A 141 -17.84 -2.50 -21.90
CA CYS A 141 -18.93 -3.44 -22.17
C CYS A 141 -18.88 -4.76 -21.39
N SER A 142 -17.89 -4.97 -20.52
CA SER A 142 -17.82 -6.23 -19.76
C SER A 142 -19.08 -6.42 -18.89
N PRO A 143 -19.63 -7.65 -18.81
CA PRO A 143 -20.71 -7.96 -17.88
C PRO A 143 -20.26 -7.70 -16.44
N SER A 144 -21.21 -7.49 -15.52
CA SER A 144 -20.93 -7.07 -14.15
C SER A 144 -19.95 -8.00 -13.39
N GLY A 145 -20.00 -9.30 -13.63
CA GLY A 145 -19.07 -10.28 -13.05
C GLY A 145 -17.62 -10.08 -13.49
N GLU A 146 -17.40 -9.69 -14.74
CA GLU A 146 -16.07 -9.40 -15.30
C GLU A 146 -15.55 -8.00 -14.93
N ARG A 147 -16.42 -7.14 -14.38
CA ARG A 147 -16.06 -5.84 -13.80
C ARG A 147 -15.70 -5.92 -12.32
N LEU A 148 -15.64 -7.12 -11.74
CA LEU A 148 -15.19 -7.32 -10.36
C LEU A 148 -13.67 -7.12 -10.30
N VAL A 149 -13.23 -6.09 -9.59
CA VAL A 149 -11.82 -5.81 -9.33
C VAL A 149 -11.52 -6.14 -7.87
N THR A 150 -10.48 -6.95 -7.69
CA THR A 150 -9.87 -7.21 -6.38
C THR A 150 -8.71 -6.24 -6.18
N ILE A 151 -8.66 -5.64 -5.00
CA ILE A 151 -7.59 -4.75 -4.55
C ILE A 151 -6.78 -5.53 -3.54
N THR A 152 -5.50 -5.75 -3.83
CA THR A 152 -4.55 -6.35 -2.88
C THR A 152 -3.71 -5.24 -2.24
N GLY A 153 -3.46 -5.36 -0.95
CA GLY A 153 -2.71 -4.35 -0.21
C GLY A 153 -2.50 -4.68 1.25
N ARG A 154 -2.44 -3.65 2.09
CA ARG A 154 -2.20 -3.77 3.54
C ARG A 154 -2.95 -2.70 4.33
N ASN A 155 -3.16 -3.00 5.61
CA ASN A 155 -3.80 -2.14 6.60
C ASN A 155 -5.24 -1.73 6.22
N PHE A 156 -5.94 -2.57 5.46
CA PHE A 156 -7.38 -2.39 5.28
C PHE A 156 -8.12 -2.78 6.57
N GLN A 157 -9.24 -2.14 6.82
CA GLN A 157 -10.12 -2.31 7.96
C GLN A 157 -11.49 -2.79 7.47
N ALA A 158 -12.29 -3.38 8.37
CA ALA A 158 -13.64 -3.84 8.02
C ALA A 158 -14.52 -2.73 7.42
N GLU A 159 -14.32 -1.49 7.88
CA GLU A 159 -15.04 -0.31 7.40
C GLU A 159 -14.35 0.44 6.25
N SER A 160 -13.26 -0.10 5.69
CA SER A 160 -12.61 0.50 4.53
C SER A 160 -13.60 0.65 3.37
N ARG A 161 -13.46 1.75 2.64
CA ARG A 161 -14.26 2.07 1.44
C ARG A 161 -13.34 2.25 0.26
N VAL A 162 -13.74 1.72 -0.89
CA VAL A 162 -13.08 2.01 -2.15
C VAL A 162 -13.62 3.34 -2.68
N LEU A 163 -12.71 4.23 -3.07
CA LEU A 163 -13.00 5.46 -3.79
C LEU A 163 -12.64 5.26 -5.26
N PHE A 164 -13.58 5.51 -6.14
CA PHE A 164 -13.43 5.50 -7.59
C PHE A 164 -13.56 6.95 -8.10
N ASN A 165 -12.48 7.52 -8.63
CA ASN A 165 -12.38 8.95 -8.97
C ASN A 165 -12.82 9.88 -7.82
N GLY A 166 -12.45 9.52 -6.58
CA GLY A 166 -12.81 10.26 -5.36
C GLY A 166 -14.22 9.98 -4.83
N ALA A 167 -15.09 9.31 -5.58
CA ALA A 167 -16.43 8.94 -5.13
C ALA A 167 -16.43 7.55 -4.47
N ALA A 168 -17.08 7.41 -3.32
CA ALA A 168 -17.20 6.11 -2.66
C ALA A 168 -18.06 5.14 -3.49
N VAL A 169 -17.54 3.93 -3.71
CA VAL A 169 -18.27 2.84 -4.37
C VAL A 169 -18.52 1.71 -3.39
N ARG A 170 -19.55 0.90 -3.66
CA ARG A 170 -19.82 -0.30 -2.85
C ARG A 170 -18.67 -1.29 -3.01
N SER A 171 -18.04 -1.61 -1.88
CA SER A 171 -16.94 -2.58 -1.79
C SER A 171 -17.25 -3.65 -0.76
N SER A 172 -16.63 -4.82 -0.94
CA SER A 172 -16.66 -5.94 -0.02
C SER A 172 -15.31 -6.07 0.65
N PHE A 173 -15.31 -6.14 1.98
CA PHE A 173 -14.10 -6.43 2.76
C PHE A 173 -13.86 -7.93 2.78
N GLY A 174 -12.70 -8.37 2.28
CA GLY A 174 -12.25 -9.75 2.37
C GLY A 174 -11.33 -9.97 3.56
N SER A 175 -10.30 -9.14 3.68
CA SER A 175 -9.30 -9.19 4.74
C SER A 175 -8.55 -7.86 4.87
N PRO A 176 -7.69 -7.68 5.89
CA PRO A 176 -6.80 -6.52 5.98
C PRO A 176 -5.84 -6.34 4.79
N GLN A 177 -5.83 -7.28 3.84
CA GLN A 177 -5.01 -7.27 2.63
C GLN A 177 -5.84 -7.34 1.34
N ALA A 178 -7.18 -7.48 1.43
CA ALA A 178 -8.03 -7.67 0.27
C ALA A 178 -9.37 -6.95 0.40
N LEU A 179 -9.68 -6.12 -0.60
CA LEU A 179 -11.01 -5.57 -0.87
C LEU A 179 -11.44 -5.99 -2.27
N SER A 180 -12.74 -6.00 -2.55
CA SER A 180 -13.24 -6.11 -3.92
C SER A 180 -14.37 -5.12 -4.17
N PHE A 181 -14.51 -4.69 -5.42
CA PHE A 181 -15.61 -3.82 -5.85
C PHE A 181 -15.95 -4.09 -7.31
N ILE A 182 -17.18 -3.77 -7.70
CA ILE A 182 -17.60 -3.83 -9.11
C ILE A 182 -17.39 -2.43 -9.70
N VAL A 183 -16.62 -2.34 -10.78
CA VAL A 183 -16.38 -1.07 -11.49
C VAL A 183 -17.71 -0.54 -12.01
N PRO A 184 -18.15 0.67 -11.62
CA PRO A 184 -19.42 1.23 -12.07
C PRO A 184 -19.42 1.46 -13.59
N PRO A 185 -20.59 1.58 -14.24
CA PRO A 185 -20.67 1.98 -15.64
C PRO A 185 -20.08 3.38 -15.82
N VAL A 186 -18.96 3.46 -16.54
CA VAL A 186 -18.22 4.70 -16.81
C VAL A 186 -17.68 4.67 -18.24
N GLN A 187 -17.31 5.85 -18.75
CA GLN A 187 -16.62 5.97 -20.02
C GLN A 187 -15.24 5.31 -19.98
N ALA A 188 -14.69 5.01 -21.14
CA ALA A 188 -13.32 4.54 -21.26
C ALA A 188 -12.33 5.61 -20.77
N GLY A 189 -11.18 5.16 -20.30
CA GLY A 189 -10.10 6.03 -19.85
C GLY A 189 -9.39 5.51 -18.60
N LEU A 190 -8.63 6.41 -17.99
CA LEU A 190 -7.90 6.15 -16.76
C LEU A 190 -8.76 6.59 -15.58
N HIS A 191 -8.92 5.70 -14.60
CA HIS A 191 -9.68 5.95 -13.39
C HIS A 191 -8.80 5.75 -12.16
N GLN A 192 -8.93 6.65 -11.20
CA GLN A 192 -8.17 6.59 -9.96
C GLN A 192 -8.93 5.76 -8.92
N ILE A 193 -8.22 4.79 -8.36
CA ILE A 193 -8.69 3.95 -7.26
C ILE A 193 -7.92 4.32 -6.01
N GLN A 194 -8.63 4.57 -4.93
CA GLN A 194 -8.06 4.74 -3.60
C GLN A 194 -8.84 3.89 -2.60
N VAL A 195 -8.21 3.56 -1.48
CA VAL A 195 -8.89 2.98 -0.32
C VAL A 195 -8.85 3.99 0.81
N LYS A 196 -10.01 4.21 1.44
CA LYS A 196 -10.17 5.09 2.60
C LYS A 196 -10.56 4.26 3.81
N ASN A 197 -9.82 4.41 4.90
CA ASN A 197 -10.12 3.84 6.21
C ASN A 197 -10.99 4.79 7.05
N ALA A 198 -11.51 4.30 8.19
CA ALA A 198 -12.44 5.05 9.02
C ALA A 198 -11.82 6.32 9.64
N GLU A 199 -10.52 6.32 9.90
CA GLU A 199 -9.78 7.46 10.46
C GLU A 199 -9.38 8.49 9.40
N GLU A 200 -10.11 8.58 8.30
CA GLU A 200 -9.87 9.50 7.18
C GLU A 200 -8.48 9.32 6.51
N THR A 201 -7.80 8.20 6.78
CA THR A 201 -6.55 7.85 6.08
C THR A 201 -6.87 7.26 4.71
N VAL A 202 -6.17 7.74 3.69
CA VAL A 202 -6.41 7.38 2.28
C VAL A 202 -5.11 6.92 1.65
N THR A 203 -5.19 5.93 0.77
CA THR A 203 -4.05 5.47 -0.02
C THR A 203 -3.61 6.52 -1.04
N THR A 204 -2.38 6.38 -1.53
CA THR A 204 -2.02 6.96 -2.82
C THR A 204 -2.93 6.39 -3.92
N PRO A 205 -3.31 7.18 -4.95
CA PRO A 205 -4.14 6.69 -6.04
C PRO A 205 -3.39 5.67 -6.90
N VAL A 206 -4.08 4.58 -7.24
CA VAL A 206 -3.65 3.58 -8.23
C VAL A 206 -4.57 3.68 -9.44
N THR A 207 -4.03 3.45 -10.64
CA THR A 207 -4.80 3.58 -11.88
C THR A 207 -5.46 2.27 -12.27
N LEU A 208 -6.76 2.31 -12.53
CA LEU A 208 -7.50 1.27 -13.26
C LEU A 208 -7.76 1.77 -14.69
N VAL A 209 -7.57 0.91 -15.67
CA VAL A 209 -7.89 1.21 -17.07
C VAL A 209 -9.28 0.68 -17.40
N VAL A 210 -10.16 1.56 -17.91
CA VAL A 210 -11.41 1.15 -18.54
C VAL A 210 -11.21 1.24 -20.04
N ARG A 211 -11.16 0.09 -20.72
CA ARG A 211 -10.85 0.00 -22.15
C ARG A 211 -12.10 0.24 -23.01
N GLY A 212 -12.00 1.19 -23.94
CA GLY A 212 -13.05 1.51 -24.91
C GLY A 212 -12.79 1.00 -26.33
N THR A 213 -11.64 0.38 -26.61
CA THR A 213 -11.30 -0.10 -27.96
C THR A 213 -12.27 -1.22 -28.40
N PRO A 214 -12.99 -1.04 -29.53
CA PRO A 214 -13.80 -2.11 -30.11
C PRO A 214 -12.90 -3.12 -30.82
N GLU A 215 -13.29 -4.39 -30.79
CA GLU A 215 -12.59 -5.46 -31.50
C GLU A 215 -13.61 -6.20 -32.37
N VAL A 216 -13.31 -6.34 -33.66
CA VAL A 216 -14.16 -7.06 -34.62
C VAL A 216 -13.58 -8.46 -34.79
N PHE A 217 -14.39 -9.48 -34.54
CA PHE A 217 -14.03 -10.88 -34.70
C PHE A 217 -14.40 -11.41 -36.09
N SER A 218 -15.59 -11.05 -36.58
CA SER A 218 -16.09 -11.52 -37.87
C SER A 218 -17.01 -10.51 -38.53
N VAL A 219 -17.07 -10.57 -39.85
CA VAL A 219 -18.10 -9.91 -40.65
C VAL A 219 -18.67 -10.93 -41.61
N VAL A 220 -19.95 -11.24 -41.48
CA VAL A 220 -20.63 -12.26 -42.28
C VAL A 220 -21.90 -11.71 -42.90
N ARG A 221 -22.27 -12.24 -44.07
CA ARG A 221 -23.55 -11.91 -44.69
C ARG A 221 -24.69 -12.49 -43.85
N GLY A 222 -25.63 -11.64 -43.48
CA GLY A 222 -26.87 -12.02 -42.80
C GLY A 222 -28.04 -12.11 -43.77
N GLU A 223 -29.23 -11.84 -43.22
CA GLU A 223 -30.47 -11.83 -43.99
C GLU A 223 -30.43 -10.83 -45.16
N SER A 224 -31.10 -11.21 -46.25
CA SER A 224 -31.30 -10.36 -47.41
C SER A 224 -32.80 -10.07 -47.58
N SER A 225 -33.10 -8.84 -47.96
CA SER A 225 -34.43 -8.35 -48.30
C SER A 225 -34.45 -7.89 -49.76
N VAL A 226 -35.61 -7.50 -50.26
CA VAL A 226 -35.76 -7.05 -51.65
C VAL A 226 -34.86 -5.84 -51.96
N ASN A 227 -34.66 -4.94 -50.99
CA ASN A 227 -34.01 -3.65 -51.21
C ASN A 227 -32.66 -3.49 -50.49
N TYR A 228 -32.31 -4.41 -49.57
CA TYR A 228 -31.05 -4.37 -48.82
C TYR A 228 -30.61 -5.76 -48.41
N TYR A 229 -29.36 -5.88 -47.97
CA TYR A 229 -28.90 -7.05 -47.22
C TYR A 229 -28.10 -6.62 -46.00
N ASN A 230 -27.97 -7.54 -45.05
CA ASN A 230 -27.25 -7.32 -43.81
C ASN A 230 -25.81 -7.83 -43.91
N LEU A 231 -24.86 -7.05 -43.41
CA LEU A 231 -23.58 -7.53 -42.90
C LEU A 231 -23.66 -7.55 -41.37
N VAL A 232 -23.54 -8.74 -40.79
CA VAL A 232 -23.49 -8.95 -39.35
C VAL A 232 -22.03 -8.85 -38.92
N ILE A 233 -21.74 -7.91 -38.04
CA ILE A 233 -20.42 -7.65 -37.50
C ILE A 233 -20.42 -8.15 -36.05
N GLU A 234 -19.69 -9.22 -35.79
CA GLU A 234 -19.53 -9.77 -34.44
C GLU A 234 -18.18 -9.35 -33.86
N GLY A 235 -18.14 -9.11 -32.56
CA GLY A 235 -16.99 -8.56 -31.88
C GLY A 235 -17.19 -8.41 -30.39
N ARG A 236 -16.47 -7.46 -29.81
CA ARG A 236 -16.66 -7.03 -28.43
C ARG A 236 -16.42 -5.53 -28.29
N ASN A 237 -16.95 -5.00 -27.19
CA ASN A 237 -16.78 -3.62 -26.78
C ASN A 237 -17.30 -2.60 -27.80
N PHE A 238 -18.33 -2.96 -28.57
CA PHE A 238 -19.08 -2.00 -29.37
C PHE A 238 -19.94 -1.14 -28.47
N GLN A 239 -19.95 0.18 -28.68
CA GLN A 239 -20.71 1.10 -27.84
C GLN A 239 -21.93 1.67 -28.58
N PRO A 240 -23.03 2.00 -27.87
CA PRO A 240 -24.13 2.74 -28.46
C PRO A 240 -23.65 4.03 -29.13
N GLY A 241 -24.06 4.23 -30.39
CA GLY A 241 -23.62 5.38 -31.19
C GLY A 241 -22.27 5.22 -31.88
N ALA A 242 -21.71 4.00 -31.90
CA ALA A 242 -20.56 3.66 -32.74
C ALA A 242 -20.77 4.02 -34.22
N THR A 243 -19.68 4.30 -34.91
CA THR A 243 -19.64 4.61 -36.34
C THR A 243 -18.92 3.50 -37.08
N LEU A 244 -19.43 3.11 -38.25
CA LEU A 244 -18.75 2.22 -39.17
C LEU A 244 -18.13 3.06 -40.28
N SER A 245 -16.81 2.94 -40.45
CA SER A 245 -16.08 3.46 -41.61
C SER A 245 -15.96 2.35 -42.65
N ILE A 246 -16.38 2.63 -43.88
CA ILE A 246 -16.35 1.71 -45.02
C ILE A 246 -15.52 2.33 -46.13
N GLU A 247 -14.48 1.62 -46.59
CA GLU A 247 -13.81 1.90 -47.87
C GLU A 247 -14.15 0.79 -48.85
N GLU A 248 -14.59 1.16 -50.06
CA GLU A 248 -14.97 0.22 -51.11
C GLU A 248 -13.93 0.29 -52.24
N SER A 249 -13.32 -0.85 -52.57
CA SER A 249 -12.45 -0.98 -53.73
C SER A 249 -13.13 -1.83 -54.78
N GLY A 250 -13.49 -1.22 -55.92
CA GLY A 250 -14.05 -1.95 -57.07
C GLY A 250 -12.94 -2.46 -57.99
N LEU A 251 -13.06 -3.69 -58.49
CA LEU A 251 -12.12 -4.31 -59.44
C LEU A 251 -12.31 -3.82 -60.89
N GLN A 252 -12.81 -2.60 -61.11
CA GLN A 252 -13.15 -2.10 -62.44
C GLN A 252 -12.43 -0.78 -62.76
N LEU A 253 -11.44 -0.88 -63.65
CA LEU A 253 -10.70 0.24 -64.22
C LEU A 253 -11.66 1.26 -64.84
N GLY A 254 -11.88 2.40 -64.17
CA GLY A 254 -12.46 3.60 -64.77
C GLY A 254 -13.79 4.14 -64.20
N LEU A 255 -14.34 3.58 -63.12
CA LEU A 255 -15.52 4.15 -62.45
C LEU A 255 -15.26 4.28 -60.94
N ASN A 256 -15.45 5.51 -60.43
CA ASN A 256 -15.22 5.98 -59.07
C ASN A 256 -15.11 4.89 -58.00
N ALA A 257 -13.91 4.70 -57.43
CA ALA A 257 -13.79 4.18 -56.08
C ALA A 257 -14.69 5.04 -55.18
N GLY A 258 -15.73 4.45 -54.60
CA GLY A 258 -16.63 5.16 -53.70
C GLY A 258 -15.79 5.79 -52.60
N GLY A 259 -15.84 7.12 -52.47
CA GLY A 259 -15.15 7.81 -51.37
C GLY A 259 -15.56 7.19 -50.03
N GLY A 260 -14.62 7.10 -49.09
CA GLY A 260 -14.85 6.48 -47.79
C GLY A 260 -16.14 6.97 -47.14
N LYS A 261 -17.01 6.04 -46.75
CA LYS A 261 -18.30 6.32 -46.13
C LYS A 261 -18.22 6.11 -44.63
N ARG A 262 -18.83 7.00 -43.84
CA ARG A 262 -18.99 6.86 -42.40
C ARG A 262 -20.46 6.88 -42.03
N ILE A 263 -20.90 5.86 -41.30
CA ILE A 263 -22.31 5.69 -40.92
C ILE A 263 -22.39 5.51 -39.43
N ARG A 264 -23.22 6.31 -38.75
CA ARG A 264 -23.41 6.25 -37.30
C ARG A 264 -24.60 5.36 -36.93
N ALA A 265 -24.45 4.55 -35.89
CA ALA A 265 -25.53 3.72 -35.38
C ALA A 265 -26.72 4.56 -34.90
N GLY A 266 -27.90 4.31 -35.47
CA GLY A 266 -29.14 5.02 -35.16
C GLY A 266 -29.36 6.36 -35.90
N ALA A 267 -28.54 6.69 -36.90
CA ALA A 267 -28.79 7.84 -37.78
C ALA A 267 -29.98 7.58 -38.72
N THR A 268 -30.79 8.62 -38.98
CA THR A 268 -31.94 8.58 -39.90
C THR A 268 -31.66 9.45 -41.14
N GLY A 269 -32.09 8.99 -42.33
CA GLY A 269 -31.96 9.75 -43.59
C GLY A 269 -30.82 9.30 -44.52
N GLU A 270 -29.95 8.40 -44.08
CA GLU A 270 -29.01 7.70 -44.97
C GLU A 270 -29.69 6.46 -45.60
N ARG A 271 -29.32 6.11 -46.84
CA ARG A 271 -29.84 4.89 -47.49
C ARG A 271 -29.34 3.64 -46.79
N ASP A 272 -28.09 3.63 -46.33
CA ASP A 272 -27.54 2.52 -45.55
C ASP A 272 -27.71 2.81 -44.06
N MET A 273 -27.81 1.76 -43.25
CA MET A 273 -28.06 1.89 -41.81
C MET A 273 -27.11 1.02 -41.00
N LEU A 274 -26.56 1.59 -39.94
CA LEU A 274 -25.86 0.82 -38.91
C LEU A 274 -26.78 0.67 -37.70
N ILE A 275 -26.95 -0.57 -37.24
CA ILE A 275 -27.77 -0.93 -36.10
C ILE A 275 -26.84 -1.44 -35.00
N TYR A 276 -26.91 -0.80 -33.84
CA TYR A 276 -26.34 -1.35 -32.62
C TYR A 276 -27.31 -2.36 -32.03
N VAL A 277 -26.89 -3.63 -31.93
CA VAL A 277 -27.70 -4.68 -31.30
C VAL A 277 -27.31 -4.78 -29.83
N ASP A 278 -26.02 -5.02 -29.58
CA ASP A 278 -25.44 -5.09 -28.24
C ASP A 278 -23.91 -4.87 -28.32
N CYS A 279 -23.24 -5.00 -27.17
CA CYS A 279 -21.80 -4.81 -27.04
C CYS A 279 -20.94 -5.77 -27.88
N SER A 280 -21.53 -6.82 -28.44
CA SER A 280 -20.87 -7.84 -29.26
C SER A 280 -21.34 -7.86 -30.71
N LYS A 281 -22.37 -7.09 -31.06
CA LYS A 281 -23.00 -7.18 -32.38
C LYS A 281 -23.46 -5.83 -32.94
N LEU A 282 -23.00 -5.55 -34.16
CA LEU A 282 -23.55 -4.52 -35.03
C LEU A 282 -24.15 -5.17 -36.29
N VAL A 283 -25.17 -4.54 -36.86
CA VAL A 283 -25.74 -4.95 -38.15
C VAL A 283 -25.68 -3.77 -39.11
N TYR A 284 -24.96 -3.94 -40.21
CA TYR A 284 -24.88 -2.96 -41.28
C TYR A 284 -25.83 -3.36 -42.41
N GLN A 285 -26.88 -2.58 -42.62
CA GLN A 285 -27.82 -2.74 -43.74
C GLN A 285 -27.34 -1.90 -44.92
N ARG A 286 -26.98 -2.55 -46.02
CA ARG A 286 -26.50 -1.88 -47.24
C ARG A 286 -27.61 -1.82 -48.29
N TYR A 287 -27.86 -0.63 -48.82
CA TYR A 287 -28.87 -0.30 -49.80
C TYR A 287 -28.25 0.42 -51.02
N PRO A 288 -28.73 0.16 -52.24
CA PRO A 288 -29.61 -0.96 -52.61
C PRO A 288 -28.84 -2.29 -52.57
N VAL A 289 -29.53 -3.40 -52.81
CA VAL A 289 -28.85 -4.67 -53.13
C VAL A 289 -28.04 -4.48 -54.42
N ASP A 290 -26.72 -4.64 -54.32
CA ASP A 290 -25.82 -4.80 -55.46
C ASP A 290 -25.47 -6.29 -55.54
N PRO A 291 -25.62 -6.98 -56.69
CA PRO A 291 -25.23 -8.38 -56.82
C PRO A 291 -23.72 -8.58 -57.03
N THR A 292 -22.95 -7.51 -57.19
CA THR A 292 -21.52 -7.56 -57.56
C THR A 292 -20.65 -7.56 -56.32
N ASP A 293 -19.92 -8.65 -56.06
CA ASP A 293 -18.98 -8.69 -54.94
C ASP A 293 -17.95 -7.56 -55.02
N LYS A 294 -17.81 -6.86 -53.89
CA LYS A 294 -16.88 -5.75 -53.68
C LYS A 294 -16.03 -6.00 -52.46
N ASP A 295 -14.77 -5.59 -52.55
CA ASP A 295 -13.86 -5.63 -51.41
C ASP A 295 -14.15 -4.42 -50.51
N LEU A 296 -14.68 -4.71 -49.32
CA LEU A 296 -14.99 -3.72 -48.31
C LEU A 296 -13.92 -3.76 -47.22
N ARG A 297 -13.40 -2.59 -46.86
CA ARG A 297 -12.56 -2.40 -45.67
C ARG A 297 -13.40 -1.71 -44.61
N LEU A 298 -13.65 -2.42 -43.52
CA LEU A 298 -14.54 -2.01 -42.44
C LEU A 298 -13.75 -1.69 -41.19
N GLN A 299 -14.07 -0.57 -40.54
CA GLN A 299 -13.51 -0.19 -39.25
C GLN A 299 -14.60 0.36 -38.33
N VAL A 300 -14.71 -0.21 -37.12
CA VAL A 300 -15.63 0.29 -36.10
C VAL A 300 -14.94 1.36 -35.27
N ILE A 301 -15.63 2.46 -35.04
CA ILE A 301 -15.15 3.61 -34.26
C ILE A 301 -16.18 3.87 -33.16
N ASN A 302 -15.77 3.72 -31.90
CA ASN A 302 -16.64 4.02 -30.77
C ASN A 302 -16.79 5.54 -30.56
N PRO A 303 -17.82 6.01 -29.83
CA PRO A 303 -18.04 7.43 -29.57
C PRO A 303 -16.85 8.17 -28.92
N GLY A 304 -16.00 7.46 -28.17
CA GLY A 304 -14.77 8.00 -27.59
C GLY A 304 -13.62 8.17 -28.58
N GLY A 305 -13.80 7.74 -29.84
CA GLY A 305 -12.81 7.81 -30.91
C GLY A 305 -11.92 6.58 -31.02
N GLU A 306 -12.05 5.60 -30.12
CA GLU A 306 -11.30 4.35 -30.20
C GLU A 306 -11.73 3.53 -31.41
N THR A 307 -10.75 2.99 -32.13
CA THR A 307 -10.99 2.30 -33.40
C THR A 307 -10.61 0.83 -33.33
N SER A 308 -11.36 -0.03 -34.01
CA SER A 308 -10.96 -1.41 -34.25
C SER A 308 -9.82 -1.48 -35.27
N SER A 309 -9.23 -2.66 -35.42
CA SER A 309 -8.50 -3.00 -36.64
C SER A 309 -9.42 -2.91 -37.86
N VAL A 310 -8.83 -2.70 -39.04
CA VAL A 310 -9.55 -2.74 -40.31
C VAL A 310 -9.77 -4.20 -40.70
N VAL A 311 -11.01 -4.57 -40.97
CA VAL A 311 -11.40 -5.91 -41.44
C VAL A 311 -11.76 -5.85 -42.91
N GLN A 312 -11.25 -6.79 -43.70
CA GLN A 312 -11.60 -6.94 -45.11
C GLN A 312 -12.70 -7.99 -45.26
N VAL A 313 -13.73 -7.68 -46.04
CA VAL A 313 -14.80 -8.61 -46.39
C VAL A 313 -15.20 -8.40 -47.84
N SER A 314 -15.36 -9.50 -48.57
CA SER A 314 -15.99 -9.49 -49.89
C SER A 314 -17.49 -9.64 -49.71
N ALA A 315 -18.26 -8.66 -50.18
CA ALA A 315 -19.73 -8.71 -50.13
C ALA A 315 -20.35 -7.98 -51.34
N PRO A 316 -21.54 -8.40 -51.80
CA PRO A 316 -22.22 -7.82 -52.96
C PRO A 316 -22.54 -6.32 -52.79
#